data_AF-A0A9E4R068-F1
#
_entry.id   AF-A0A9E4R068-F1
#
_cell.length_a   1.000
_cell.length_b   1.000
_cell.length_c   1.000
_cell.angle_alpha   90.00
_cell.angle_beta   90.00
_cell.angle_gamma   90.00
#
_symmetry.space_group_name_H-M   'P 1'
#
loop_
_entity.id
_entity.type
_entity.pdbx_description
1 polymer ?
#
loop_
_entity_poly.entity_id
_entity_poly.type
_entity_poly.pdbx_seq_one_letter_code
_entity_poly.pdbx_strand_id
1 'polypeptide(L)' 'MDYRKRKVEYTEIDLSKQADQIPSLLELTGGERVTPVIVENGVVTIGFKGGT' A
#
# COMPACT_ATOMS: atom_id res chain seq x y z
N MET A 1 3.30 -8.14 -7.89
CA MET A 1 3.63 -6.93 -8.66
C MET A 1 5.02 -6.45 -8.23
N ASP A 2 6.05 -6.64 -9.05
CA ASP A 2 7.44 -6.24 -8.71
C ASP A 2 7.73 -4.80 -9.11
N TYR A 3 7.32 -3.83 -8.28
CA TYR A 3 7.67 -2.41 -8.48
C TYR A 3 9.19 -2.17 -8.40
N ARG A 4 9.90 -2.97 -7.59
CA ARG A 4 11.37 -2.97 -7.49
C ARG A 4 12.07 -3.31 -8.82
N LYS A 5 11.49 -4.16 -9.67
CA LYS A 5 12.07 -4.49 -10.98
C LYS A 5 11.76 -3.46 -12.06
N ARG A 6 10.64 -2.74 -11.94
CA ARG A 6 10.17 -1.82 -12.99
C ARG A 6 10.86 -0.44 -12.95
N LYS A 7 11.79 -0.19 -12.01
CA LYS A 7 12.39 1.14 -11.77
C LYS A 7 11.35 2.26 -11.69
N VAL A 8 10.16 1.94 -11.18
CA VAL A 8 9.15 2.96 -10.91
C VAL A 8 9.57 3.63 -9.61
N GLU A 9 9.63 4.97 -9.59
CA GLU A 9 9.83 5.70 -8.35
C GLU A 9 8.59 5.52 -7.48
N TYR A 10 8.77 4.96 -6.29
CA TYR A 10 7.70 4.79 -5.32
C TYR A 10 8.22 5.13 -3.92
N THR A 11 7.33 5.62 -3.07
CA THR A 11 7.61 5.81 -1.65
C THR A 11 7.10 4.60 -0.89
N GLU A 12 8.01 3.86 -0.26
CA GLU A 12 7.64 2.74 0.62
C GLU A 12 7.23 3.29 1.99
N ILE A 13 5.98 3.04 2.39
CA ILE A 13 5.48 3.38 3.72
C ILE A 13 5.35 2.11 4.54
N ASP A 14 6.29 1.91 5.47
CA ASP A 14 6.22 0.83 6.46
C ASP A 14 5.35 1.26 7.65
N LEU A 15 4.12 0.75 7.70
CA LEU A 15 3.16 1.02 8.78
C LEU A 15 3.59 0.49 10.15
N SER A 16 4.57 -0.43 10.21
CA SER A 16 5.12 -0.90 11.48
C SER A 16 6.03 0.15 12.12
N LYS A 17 6.64 1.01 11.29
CA LYS A 17 7.50 2.13 11.71
C LYS A 17 6.76 3.46 11.71
N GLN A 18 5.76 3.60 10.86
CA GLN A 18 4.97 4.82 10.64
C GLN A 18 3.49 4.54 10.95
N ALA A 19 3.19 4.29 12.23
CA ALA A 19 1.82 4.01 12.68
C ALA A 19 0.87 5.20 12.42
N ASP A 20 1.40 6.42 12.33
CA ASP A 20 0.64 7.64 11.99
C ASP A 20 0.05 7.63 10.57
N GLN A 21 0.48 6.70 9.71
CA GLN A 21 -0.07 6.51 8.36
C GLN A 21 -1.23 5.51 8.32
N ILE A 22 -1.58 4.89 9.45
CA ILE A 22 -2.74 3.99 9.55
C ILE A 22 -4.05 4.71 9.19
N PRO A 23 -4.34 5.94 9.65
CA PRO A 23 -5.54 6.67 9.22
C PRO A 23 -5.60 6.84 7.71
N SER A 24 -4.49 7.24 7.07
CA SER A 24 -4.39 7.37 5.62
C SER A 24 -4.69 6.04 4.91
N LEU A 25 -4.18 4.92 5.42
CA LEU A 25 -4.50 3.59 4.89
C LEU A 25 -6.00 3.32 4.96
N LEU A 26 -6.61 3.53 6.13
CA LEU A 26 -8.03 3.27 6.35
C LEU A 26 -8.91 4.14 5.45
N GLU A 27 -8.54 5.40 5.21
CA GLU A 27 -9.24 6.26 4.26
C GLU A 27 -9.18 5.71 2.83
N LEU A 28 -8.04 5.15 2.41
CA LEU A 28 -7.84 4.57 1.08
C LEU A 28 -8.57 3.24 0.88
N THR A 29 -8.75 2.46 1.95
CA THR A 29 -9.32 1.10 1.90
C THR A 29 -10.76 1.02 2.40
N GLY A 30 -11.37 2.14 2.80
CA GLY A 30 -12.73 2.17 3.33
C GLY A 30 -12.84 1.62 4.75
N GLY A 31 -11.79 1.76 5.56
CA GLY A 31 -11.75 1.35 6.96
C GLY A 31 -11.09 0.00 7.21
N GLU A 32 -10.49 -0.62 6.19
CA GLU A 32 -9.89 -1.94 6.32
C GLU A 32 -8.36 -1.88 6.42
N ARG A 33 -7.78 -2.51 7.45
CA ARG A 33 -6.33 -2.56 7.63
C ARG A 33 -5.70 -3.66 6.77
N VAL A 34 -5.75 -3.49 5.44
CA VAL A 34 -5.15 -4.40 4.47
C VAL A 34 -3.81 -3.90 3.98
N THR A 35 -2.86 -4.82 3.77
CA THR A 35 -1.58 -4.54 3.14
C THR A 35 -1.18 -5.73 2.26
N PRO A 36 -0.43 -5.49 1.16
CA PRO A 36 0.05 -4.19 0.67
C PRO A 36 -1.04 -3.39 -0.05
N VAL A 37 -0.99 -2.05 0.06
CA VAL A 37 -1.83 -1.12 -0.71
C VAL A 37 -0.93 -0.27 -1.57
N ILE A 38 -1.27 -0.17 -2.86
CA ILE A 38 -0.54 0.64 -3.84
C ILE A 38 -1.47 1.76 -4.30
N VAL A 39 -0.98 2.99 -4.28
CA VAL A 39 -1.69 4.14 -4.85
C VAL A 39 -0.90 4.64 -6.05
N GLU A 40 -1.52 4.60 -7.23
CA GLU A 40 -0.89 5.03 -8.48
C GLU A 40 -1.86 5.95 -9.23
N ASN A 41 -1.46 7.20 -9.49
CA ASN A 41 -2.30 8.20 -10.17
C ASN A 41 -3.71 8.37 -9.54
N GLY A 42 -3.81 8.27 -8.21
CA GLY A 42 -5.09 8.35 -7.48
C GLY A 42 -5.92 7.06 -7.52
N VAL A 43 -5.48 6.03 -8.24
CA VAL A 43 -6.09 4.70 -8.23
C VAL A 43 -5.51 3.91 -7.07
N VAL A 44 -6.39 3.46 -6.16
CA VAL A 44 -6.01 2.59 -5.05
C VAL A 44 -6.15 1.14 -5.47
N THR A 45 -5.05 0.39 -5.37
CA THR A 45 -5.00 -1.04 -5.64
C THR A 45 -4.63 -1.77 -4.35
N ILE A 46 -5.52 -2.61 -3.86
CA ILE A 46 -5.21 -3.54 -2.78
C ILE A 46 -4.45 -4.71 -3.40
N GLY A 47 -3.19 -4.85 -3.03
CA GLY A 47 -2.33 -5.90 -3.54
C GLY A 47 -2.80 -7.27 -3.04
N PHE A 48 -2.83 -8.24 -3.95
CA PHE A 48 -3.18 -9.61 -3.61
C PHE A 48 -2.13 -10.20 -2.66
N LYS A 49 -2.56 -10.66 -1.49
CA LYS A 49 -1.77 -11.47 -0.57
C LYS A 49 -1.52 -12.81 -1.30
N GLY A 50 -0.32 -13.03 -1.79
CA GLY A 50 0.09 -14.34 -2.28
C GLY A 50 -0.20 -15.35 -1.19
N GLY A 51 -1.19 -16.22 -1.41
CA GLY A 51 -1.55 -17.26 -0.47
C GLY A 51 -0.51 -18.36 -0.48
N THR A 52 -0.04 -18.69 0.72
CA THR A 52 0.86 -19.80 1.14
C THR A 52 2.35 -19.51 1.08
#